data_AF-A0A420YRD9-F1
#
_entry.id   AF-A0A420YRD9-F1
#
_cell.length_a   1.000
_cell.length_b   1.000
_cell.length_c   1.000
_cell.angle_alpha   90.00
_cell.angle_beta   90.00
_cell.angle_gamma   90.00
#
_symmetry.space_group_name_H-M   'P 1'
#
loop_
_entity.id
_entity.type
_entity.pdbx_description
1 polymer ?
#
loop_
_entity_poly.entity_id
_entity_poly.type
_entity_poly.pdbx_seq_one_letter_code
_entity_poly.pdbx_strand_id
1 'polypeptide(L)'
;PWHLETVLHPLEANPSLDIVGTRVNLEEPEKKRMLKINRQNHLYGETLWFQLAYRNLFHPSTVIFRKSVYEEAGGYQLGYDGYEDWHLWARMITKENAVVLNVITAYEQTNESYHRQMTFRARLAKTRGISLEEALEGEVR
;
A
#
# COMPACT_ATOMS: atom_id res chain seq x y z
N PRO A 1 -8.36 16.36 -1.46
CA PRO A 1 -9.32 16.93 -0.48
C PRO A 1 -10.40 15.90 -0.07
N TRP A 2 -11.04 15.22 -1.03
CA TRP A 2 -12.20 14.34 -0.80
C TRP A 2 -11.88 12.88 -0.41
N HIS A 3 -10.64 12.56 -0.07
CA HIS A 3 -10.21 11.17 0.14
C HIS A 3 -11.04 10.48 1.22
N LEU A 4 -11.12 11.08 2.41
CA LEU A 4 -11.81 10.50 3.57
C LEU A 4 -13.28 10.22 3.25
N GLU A 5 -14.01 11.19 2.70
CA GLU A 5 -15.41 11.01 2.30
C GLU A 5 -15.57 9.88 1.26
N THR A 6 -14.65 9.82 0.29
CA THR A 6 -14.66 8.81 -0.78
C THR A 6 -14.55 7.39 -0.24
N VAL A 7 -13.74 7.16 0.79
CA VAL A 7 -13.53 5.81 1.37
C VAL A 7 -14.47 5.50 2.54
N LEU A 8 -14.96 6.52 3.27
CA LEU A 8 -15.93 6.34 4.35
C LEU A 8 -17.31 5.98 3.82
N HIS A 9 -17.75 6.62 2.74
CA HIS A 9 -19.09 6.39 2.21
C HIS A 9 -19.38 4.90 1.92
N PRO A 10 -18.51 4.12 1.25
CA PRO A 10 -18.72 2.68 1.08
C PRO A 10 -18.69 1.87 2.38
N LEU A 11 -17.85 2.24 3.35
CA LEU A 11 -17.79 1.58 4.67
C LEU A 11 -19.08 1.79 5.47
N GLU A 12 -19.69 2.97 5.36
CA GLU A 12 -20.95 3.30 6.05
C GLU A 12 -22.16 2.69 5.32
N ALA A 13 -22.15 2.71 3.98
CA ALA A 13 -23.24 2.20 3.17
C ALA A 13 -23.29 0.66 3.10
N ASN A 14 -22.17 -0.02 3.30
CA ASN A 14 -22.10 -1.48 3.27
C ASN A 14 -21.45 -2.03 4.55
N PRO A 15 -22.25 -2.53 5.52
CA PRO A 15 -21.74 -3.14 6.74
C PRO A 15 -20.84 -4.37 6.53
N SER A 16 -20.89 -5.03 5.36
CA SER A 16 -20.01 -6.17 5.06
C SER A 16 -18.59 -5.73 4.72
N LEU A 17 -18.38 -4.45 4.38
CA LEU A 17 -17.05 -3.93 4.09
C LEU A 17 -16.35 -3.54 5.39
N ASP A 18 -15.11 -3.99 5.49
CA ASP A 18 -14.20 -3.65 6.56
C ASP A 18 -13.04 -2.79 6.08
N ILE A 19 -12.69 -2.86 4.79
CA ILE A 19 -11.49 -2.24 4.23
C ILE A 19 -11.84 -1.59 2.89
N VAL A 20 -11.52 -0.31 2.75
CA VAL A 20 -11.72 0.45 1.51
C VAL A 20 -10.45 1.19 1.16
N GLY A 21 -9.97 0.97 -0.06
CA GLY A 21 -8.81 1.65 -0.62
C GLY A 21 -9.17 2.46 -1.86
N THR A 22 -8.31 3.41 -2.22
CA THR A 22 -8.35 4.08 -3.53
C THR A 22 -7.03 3.85 -4.26
N ARG A 23 -6.83 4.54 -5.38
CA ARG A 23 -5.55 4.49 -6.11
C ARG A 23 -4.68 5.69 -5.78
N VAL A 24 -3.38 5.45 -5.84
CA VAL A 24 -2.35 6.49 -5.82
C VAL A 24 -1.86 6.74 -7.24
N ASN A 25 -1.62 8.01 -7.58
CA ASN A 25 -0.83 8.35 -8.75
C ASN A 25 0.63 8.52 -8.32
N LEU A 26 1.50 7.65 -8.85
CA LEU A 26 2.94 7.77 -8.65
C LEU A 26 3.47 8.79 -9.66
N GLU A 27 3.85 9.97 -9.17
CA GLU A 27 4.47 11.00 -10.00
C GLU A 27 5.99 10.81 -10.02
N GLU A 28 6.50 10.32 -11.15
CA GLU A 28 7.91 10.44 -11.46
C GLU A 28 8.22 11.91 -11.83
N PRO A 29 9.22 12.56 -11.22
CA PRO A 29 9.50 13.98 -11.43
C PRO A 29 9.74 14.37 -12.91
N GLU A 30 10.19 13.43 -13.74
CA GLU A 30 10.49 13.67 -15.16
C GLU A 30 9.30 13.43 -16.11
N LYS A 31 8.27 12.67 -15.73
CA LYS A 31 7.15 12.27 -16.62
C LYS A 31 5.88 13.11 -16.46
N LYS A 32 6.03 14.38 -16.10
CA LYS A 32 4.95 15.27 -15.62
C LYS A 32 3.77 15.57 -16.57
N ARG A 33 3.62 14.99 -17.76
CA ARG A 33 2.61 15.47 -18.74
C ARG A 33 1.95 14.43 -19.65
N MET A 34 1.59 13.26 -19.13
CA MET A 34 0.67 12.37 -19.86
C MET A 34 -0.63 12.16 -19.07
N LEU A 35 -1.76 12.57 -19.66
CA LEU A 35 -3.09 12.20 -19.18
C LEU A 35 -3.24 10.68 -19.24
N LYS A 36 -3.13 10.00 -18.09
CA LYS A 36 -3.43 8.57 -17.99
C LYS A 36 -4.93 8.39 -17.88
N ILE A 37 -5.57 7.92 -18.95
CA ILE A 37 -6.98 7.52 -18.92
C ILE A 37 -7.08 6.19 -18.17
N ASN A 38 -7.59 6.21 -16.94
CA ASN A 38 -7.75 5.01 -16.14
C ASN A 38 -9.04 4.28 -16.55
N ARG A 39 -8.91 3.13 -17.23
CA ARG A 39 -10.03 2.30 -17.73
C ARG A 39 -10.44 1.16 -16.79
N GLN A 40 -9.91 1.11 -15.58
CA GLN A 40 -10.14 -0.04 -14.69
C GLN A 40 -11.46 0.12 -13.92
N ASN A 41 -12.12 -0.97 -13.56
CA ASN A 41 -13.28 -0.92 -12.67
C ASN A 41 -12.82 -0.97 -11.19
N HIS A 42 -13.76 -0.77 -10.27
CA HIS A 42 -13.53 -1.11 -8.86
C HIS A 42 -13.08 -2.57 -8.75
N LEU A 43 -12.14 -2.85 -7.85
CA LEU A 43 -11.63 -4.19 -7.59
C LEU A 43 -12.20 -4.67 -6.25
N TYR A 44 -12.85 -5.82 -6.23
CA TYR A 44 -13.46 -6.44 -5.05
C TYR A 44 -13.62 -7.95 -5.29
N GLY A 45 -14.15 -8.67 -4.31
CA GLY A 45 -14.52 -10.07 -4.51
C GLY A 45 -13.32 -11.02 -4.62
N GLU A 46 -13.57 -12.15 -5.27
CA GLU A 46 -12.56 -13.18 -5.53
C GLU A 46 -11.39 -12.67 -6.38
N THR A 47 -11.63 -11.73 -7.30
CA THR A 47 -10.55 -11.15 -8.12
C THR A 47 -9.59 -10.33 -7.27
N LEU A 48 -10.10 -9.53 -6.32
CA LEU A 48 -9.26 -8.79 -5.38
C LEU A 48 -8.45 -9.76 -4.53
N TRP A 49 -9.14 -10.71 -3.89
CA TRP A 49 -8.53 -11.67 -2.98
C TRP A 49 -7.43 -12.50 -3.66
N PHE A 50 -7.69 -12.98 -4.88
CA PHE A 50 -6.71 -13.72 -5.67
C PHE A 50 -5.50 -12.87 -6.05
N GLN A 51 -5.71 -11.63 -6.51
CA GLN A 51 -4.61 -10.74 -6.90
C GLN A 51 -3.73 -10.34 -5.71
N LEU A 52 -4.29 -10.31 -4.49
CA LEU A 52 -3.54 -10.02 -3.28
C LEU A 52 -2.44 -11.05 -3.04
N ALA A 53 -2.59 -12.31 -3.50
CA ALA A 53 -1.54 -13.32 -3.39
C ALA A 53 -0.26 -12.98 -4.18
N TYR A 54 -0.33 -12.06 -5.14
CA TYR A 54 0.77 -11.77 -6.07
C TYR A 54 1.32 -10.34 -5.98
N ARG A 55 0.55 -9.40 -5.40
CA ARG A 55 0.95 -8.00 -5.33
C ARG A 55 0.23 -7.23 -4.23
N ASN A 56 0.84 -6.12 -3.80
CA ASN A 56 0.17 -5.15 -2.96
C ASN A 56 -0.82 -4.32 -3.77
N LEU A 57 -2.11 -4.49 -3.48
CA LEU A 57 -3.22 -3.81 -4.15
C LEU A 57 -3.63 -2.52 -3.43
N PHE A 58 -3.24 -2.37 -2.17
CA PHE A 58 -3.67 -1.29 -1.28
C PHE A 58 -2.47 -0.43 -0.94
N HIS A 59 -2.50 0.82 -1.39
CA HIS A 59 -1.45 1.76 -1.04
C HIS A 59 -1.68 2.30 0.37
N PRO A 60 -0.71 2.25 1.30
CA PRO A 60 -0.92 2.59 2.71
C PRO A 60 -1.54 3.97 2.95
N SER A 61 -1.20 4.95 2.10
CA SER A 61 -1.74 6.31 2.18
C SER A 61 -3.17 6.48 1.68
N THR A 62 -3.83 5.40 1.24
CA THR A 62 -5.16 5.43 0.60
C THR A 62 -6.17 4.47 1.20
N VAL A 63 -5.82 3.79 2.29
CA VAL A 63 -6.69 2.77 2.91
C VAL A 63 -7.34 3.32 4.17
N ILE A 64 -8.63 3.06 4.34
CA ILE A 64 -9.30 3.11 5.64
C ILE A 64 -9.90 1.73 5.92
N PHE A 65 -9.83 1.31 7.18
CA PHE A 65 -10.35 0.04 7.63
C PHE A 65 -11.00 0.15 9.01
N ARG A 66 -11.87 -0.81 9.34
CA ARG A 66 -12.44 -0.94 10.68
C ARG A 66 -11.38 -1.36 11.67
N LYS A 67 -11.36 -0.68 12.82
CA LYS A 67 -10.44 -0.97 13.92
C LYS A 67 -10.52 -2.43 14.41
N SER A 68 -11.73 -3.00 14.44
CA SER A 68 -11.95 -4.39 14.88
C SER A 68 -11.15 -5.40 14.06
N VAL A 69 -11.09 -5.24 12.74
CA VAL A 69 -10.36 -6.16 11.84
C VAL A 69 -8.84 -6.02 12.00
N TYR A 70 -8.36 -4.82 12.32
CA TYR A 70 -6.94 -4.61 12.65
C TYR A 70 -6.55 -5.31 13.96
N GLU A 71 -7.40 -5.20 14.97
CA GLU A 71 -7.21 -5.85 16.28
C GLU A 71 -7.28 -7.38 16.16
N GLU A 72 -8.23 -7.91 15.39
CA GLU A 72 -8.35 -9.36 15.11
C GLU A 72 -7.13 -9.89 14.36
N ALA A 73 -6.62 -9.14 13.38
CA ALA A 73 -5.39 -9.48 12.67
C ALA A 73 -4.13 -9.33 13.54
N GLY A 74 -4.21 -8.71 14.72
CA GLY A 74 -3.05 -8.52 15.60
C GLY A 74 -2.04 -7.48 15.12
N GLY A 75 -2.45 -6.54 14.25
CA GLY A 75 -1.65 -5.42 13.79
C GLY A 75 -0.35 -5.78 13.05
N TYR A 76 0.58 -4.84 12.91
CA TYR A 76 1.85 -5.08 12.21
C TYR A 76 2.76 -6.07 12.96
N GLN A 77 3.46 -6.92 12.21
CA GLN A 77 4.38 -7.95 12.74
C GLN A 77 5.84 -7.65 12.36
N LEU A 78 6.75 -7.98 13.27
CA LEU A 78 8.19 -7.85 13.04
C LEU A 78 8.69 -8.89 12.02
N GLY A 79 9.73 -8.53 11.25
CA GLY A 79 10.39 -9.44 10.30
C GLY A 79 9.83 -9.41 8.88
N TYR A 80 8.95 -8.46 8.57
CA TYR A 80 8.30 -8.30 7.26
C TYR A 80 8.80 -7.07 6.49
N ASP A 81 10.08 -6.74 6.65
CA ASP A 81 10.69 -5.50 6.14
C ASP A 81 10.47 -5.29 4.63
N GLY A 82 9.76 -4.22 4.28
CA GLY A 82 9.44 -3.83 2.90
C GLY A 82 8.19 -4.48 2.30
N TYR A 83 7.42 -5.24 3.07
CA TYR A 83 6.12 -5.80 2.67
C TYR A 83 5.13 -5.92 3.85
N GLU A 84 5.33 -5.11 4.88
CA GLU A 84 4.57 -5.07 6.13
C GLU A 84 3.09 -4.77 5.87
N ASP A 85 2.82 -3.78 5.03
CA ASP A 85 1.45 -3.38 4.70
C ASP A 85 0.72 -4.50 3.95
N TRP A 86 1.37 -5.06 2.93
CA TRP A 86 0.82 -6.20 2.21
C TRP A 86 0.52 -7.36 3.15
N HIS A 87 1.44 -7.66 4.07
CA HIS A 87 1.25 -8.72 5.04
C HIS A 87 0.06 -8.45 5.95
N LEU A 88 -0.13 -7.21 6.41
CA LEU A 88 -1.30 -6.80 7.17
C LEU A 88 -2.58 -7.01 6.36
N TRP A 89 -2.64 -6.48 5.13
CA TRP A 89 -3.80 -6.61 4.25
C TRP A 89 -4.16 -8.07 3.98
N ALA A 90 -3.17 -8.92 3.74
CA ALA A 90 -3.37 -10.36 3.48
C ALA A 90 -4.03 -11.10 4.65
N ARG A 91 -3.91 -10.58 5.88
CA ARG A 91 -4.57 -11.16 7.07
C ARG A 91 -5.92 -10.54 7.39
N MET A 92 -6.18 -9.31 6.94
CA MET A 92 -7.43 -8.61 7.19
C MET A 92 -8.49 -8.83 6.09
N ILE A 93 -8.06 -9.11 4.85
CA ILE A 93 -8.93 -9.16 3.67
C ILE A 93 -9.50 -10.56 3.43
N THR A 94 -10.82 -10.62 3.27
CA THR A 94 -11.58 -11.76 2.75
C THR A 94 -12.10 -11.47 1.34
N LYS A 95 -12.83 -12.41 0.74
CA LYS A 95 -13.44 -12.18 -0.58
C LYS A 95 -14.60 -11.19 -0.49
N GLU A 96 -15.16 -10.96 0.69
CA GLU A 96 -16.42 -10.24 0.88
C GLU A 96 -16.25 -8.87 1.54
N ASN A 97 -15.10 -8.59 2.16
CA ASN A 97 -14.95 -7.43 3.07
C ASN A 97 -14.12 -6.26 2.55
N ALA A 98 -13.64 -6.32 1.31
CA ALA A 98 -12.70 -5.32 0.79
C ALA A 98 -13.03 -4.83 -0.63
N VAL A 99 -12.75 -3.55 -0.87
CA VAL A 99 -12.83 -2.94 -2.20
C VAL A 99 -11.73 -1.90 -2.42
N VAL A 100 -11.16 -1.89 -3.63
CA VAL A 100 -10.33 -0.79 -4.13
C VAL A 100 -11.13 0.00 -5.15
N LEU A 101 -11.46 1.24 -4.82
CA LEU A 101 -12.16 2.16 -5.68
C LEU A 101 -11.26 2.61 -6.83
N ASN A 102 -11.83 2.72 -8.03
CA ASN A 102 -11.11 3.19 -9.22
C ASN A 102 -11.14 4.71 -9.31
N VAL A 103 -10.62 5.35 -8.26
CA VAL A 103 -10.49 6.80 -8.16
C VAL A 103 -9.12 7.09 -7.58
N ILE A 104 -8.47 8.12 -8.10
CA ILE A 104 -7.19 8.59 -7.57
C ILE A 104 -7.49 9.66 -6.53
N THR A 105 -7.06 9.45 -5.29
CA THR A 105 -7.24 10.45 -4.22
C THR A 105 -5.95 10.84 -3.53
N ALA A 106 -4.85 10.20 -3.88
CA ALA A 106 -3.51 10.51 -3.37
C ALA A 106 -2.51 10.61 -4.52
N TYR A 107 -1.54 11.49 -4.34
CA TYR A 107 -0.37 11.64 -5.18
C TYR A 107 0.83 11.34 -4.32
N GLU A 108 1.69 10.45 -4.80
CA GLU A 108 2.95 10.16 -4.15
C GLU A 108 4.07 10.53 -5.12
N GLN A 109 4.96 11.38 -4.63
CA GLN A 109 6.18 11.69 -5.35
C GLN A 109 7.19 10.61 -5.05
N THR A 110 7.48 9.77 -6.05
CA THR A 110 8.49 8.74 -5.90
C THR A 110 9.75 9.16 -6.66
N ASN A 111 10.89 9.07 -5.98
CA ASN A 111 12.17 9.03 -6.66
C ASN A 111 12.54 7.56 -6.84
N GLU A 112 11.96 6.92 -7.85
CA GLU A 112 12.07 5.47 -8.05
C GLU A 112 13.54 5.01 -8.18
N SER A 113 14.42 5.87 -8.70
CA SER A 113 15.87 5.65 -8.72
C SER A 113 16.43 5.57 -7.30
N TYR A 114 16.09 6.54 -6.45
CA TYR A 114 16.46 6.55 -5.04
C TYR A 114 15.91 5.31 -4.31
N HIS A 115 14.64 4.96 -4.47
CA HIS A 115 14.06 3.77 -3.83
C HIS A 115 14.75 2.46 -4.25
N ARG A 116 15.10 2.31 -5.53
CA ARG A 116 15.86 1.14 -6.01
C ARG A 116 17.25 1.09 -5.39
N GLN A 117 17.95 2.22 -5.35
CA GLN A 117 19.26 2.32 -4.70
C GLN A 117 19.20 1.98 -3.21
N MET A 118 18.18 2.51 -2.51
CA MET A 118 17.98 2.27 -1.09
C MET A 118 17.60 0.81 -0.78
N THR A 119 16.74 0.20 -1.59
CA THR A 119 16.40 -1.22 -1.47
C THR A 119 17.62 -2.11 -1.65
N PHE A 120 18.47 -1.78 -2.64
CA PHE A 120 19.72 -2.51 -2.86
C PHE A 120 20.67 -2.39 -1.66
N ARG A 121 20.84 -1.17 -1.12
CA ARG A 121 21.64 -0.92 0.09
C ARG A 121 21.10 -1.67 1.31
N ALA A 122 19.79 -1.66 1.53
CA ALA A 122 19.15 -2.39 2.63
C ALA A 122 19.43 -3.90 2.57
N ARG A 123 19.38 -4.48 1.36
CA ARG A 123 19.74 -5.89 1.15
C ARG A 123 21.21 -6.14 1.48
N LEU A 124 22.12 -5.27 1.04
CA LEU A 124 23.55 -5.39 1.35
C LEU A 124 23.81 -5.28 2.86
N ALA A 125 23.21 -4.31 3.54
CA ALA A 125 23.28 -4.12 4.98
C ALA A 125 22.82 -5.39 5.73
N LYS A 126 21.68 -5.96 5.31
CA LYS A 126 21.15 -7.22 5.85
C LYS A 126 22.13 -8.39 5.69
N THR A 127 22.87 -8.49 4.57
CA THR A 127 23.92 -9.54 4.42
C THR A 127 25.09 -9.39 5.39
N ARG A 128 25.23 -8.24 6.02
CA ARG A 128 26.28 -7.93 7.01
C ARG A 128 25.75 -7.87 8.44
N GLY A 129 24.46 -8.18 8.65
CA GLY A 129 23.84 -8.16 9.98
C GLY A 129 23.67 -6.77 10.57
N ILE A 130 23.65 -5.73 9.74
CA ILE A 130 23.47 -4.33 10.15
C ILE A 130 22.22 -3.73 9.52
N SER A 131 21.69 -2.70 10.16
CA SER A 131 20.56 -1.92 9.66
C SER A 131 20.96 -1.02 8.48
N LEU A 132 19.96 -0.53 7.74
CA LEU A 132 20.18 0.44 6.67
C LEU A 132 20.76 1.75 7.20
N GLU A 133 20.31 2.21 8.37
CA GLU A 133 20.79 3.43 9.01
C GLU A 133 22.27 3.33 9.38
N GLU A 134 22.68 2.23 10.02
CA GLU A 134 24.10 1.97 10.32
C GLU A 134 24.97 1.93 9.04
N ALA A 135 24.45 1.35 7.96
CA ALA A 135 25.15 1.31 6.68
C ALA A 135 25.32 2.70 6.04
N LEU A 136 24.31 3.57 6.16
CA LEU A 136 24.36 4.93 5.64
C LEU A 136 25.25 5.85 6.47
N GLU A 137 25.25 5.71 7.80
CA GLU A 137 26.16 6.46 8.68
C GLU A 137 27.63 6.12 8.42
N GLY A 138 27.91 4.87 8.03
CA GLY A 138 29.25 4.42 7.66
C GLY A 138 29.78 4.98 6.34
N GLU A 139 28.92 5.37 5.39
CA GLU A 139 29.33 5.97 4.11
C GLU A 139 29.77 7.45 4.25
N VAL A 140 29.40 8.13 5.34
CA VAL A 140 29.69 9.56 5.58
C VAL A 140 31.05 9.76 6.28
N ARG A 141 31.73 8.68 6.67
CA ARG A 141 33.10 8.68 7.24
C ARG A 141 34.14 8.40 6.17
#